data_AF-A0A4Y1RGE2-F1
#
_entry.id   AF-A0A4Y1RGE2-F1
#
_cell.length_a   1.000
_cell.length_b   1.000
_cell.length_c   1.000
_cell.angle_alpha   90.00
_cell.angle_beta   90.00
_cell.angle_gamma   90.00
#
_symmetry.space_group_name_H-M   'P 1'
#
loop_
_entity.id
_entity.type
_entity.pdbx_description
1 polymer ?
#
loop_
_entity_poly.entity_id
_entity_poly.type
_entity_poly.pdbx_seq_one_letter_code
_entity_poly.pdbx_strand_id
1 'polypeptide(L)'
;MTKEAIPTPISMASSNLYIILATLAVFAPSVLATDYVVGDDKGWTINFDYQAWAQGKSFYVGDNLVFNYPKGAHTVLKVNGTGFQQCAAPLDSVPLTSGKDVINLATPGRKWYICGVAQHCELGNQKLLITVLPSSSHLLQVQAIAHGLMPQLGQAPVHLQQLQLLDKICFDDASYYWLSWDAHGLMFWISI
;
A
#
# COMPACT_ATOMS: atom_id res chain seq x y z
N MET A 1 66.73 4.20 47.36
CA MET A 1 66.19 4.90 46.16
C MET A 1 65.27 3.93 45.44
N THR A 2 64.01 3.82 45.89
CA THR A 2 62.98 3.04 45.20
C THR A 2 61.97 4.04 44.64
N LYS A 3 61.92 4.11 43.30
CA LYS A 3 61.07 5.02 42.54
C LYS A 3 59.68 4.40 42.47
N GLU A 4 58.74 4.93 43.24
CA GLU A 4 57.32 4.56 43.13
C GLU A 4 56.77 5.07 41.79
N ALA A 5 56.16 4.17 41.02
CA ALA A 5 55.54 4.48 39.73
C ALA A 5 54.10 4.94 39.95
N ILE A 6 53.77 6.13 39.46
CA ILE A 6 52.43 6.71 39.49
C ILE A 6 51.58 6.00 38.41
N PRO A 7 50.40 5.43 38.73
CA PRO A 7 49.50 4.86 37.72
C PRO A 7 48.82 5.99 36.94
N THR A 8 48.84 5.90 35.61
CA THR A 8 48.07 6.81 34.75
C THR A 8 46.59 6.41 34.73
N PRO A 9 45.66 7.38 34.67
CA PRO A 9 44.23 7.07 34.60
C PRO A 9 43.88 6.47 33.24
N ILE A 10 43.26 5.30 33.28
CA ILE A 10 42.74 4.60 32.11
C ILE A 10 41.48 5.34 31.66
N SER A 11 41.53 5.98 30.50
CA SER A 11 40.40 6.69 29.90
C SER A 11 39.31 5.69 29.48
N MET A 12 38.20 5.61 30.23
CA MET A 12 37.05 4.74 29.96
C MET A 12 35.99 5.39 29.05
N ALA A 13 36.35 6.42 28.26
CA ALA A 13 35.36 7.21 27.52
C ALA A 13 34.92 6.62 26.17
N SER A 14 35.61 5.63 25.59
CA SER A 14 35.33 5.17 24.22
C SER A 14 34.36 3.99 24.11
N SER A 15 34.11 3.23 25.18
CA SER A 15 33.37 1.96 25.10
C SER A 15 31.84 2.14 24.95
N ASN A 16 31.28 3.21 25.52
CA ASN A 16 29.84 3.49 25.47
C ASN A 16 29.37 3.98 24.09
N LEU A 17 30.26 4.57 23.29
CA LEU A 17 29.91 5.08 21.96
C LEU A 17 29.65 3.94 20.97
N TYR A 18 30.40 2.84 21.08
CA TYR A 18 30.25 1.66 20.22
C TYR A 18 28.96 0.90 20.50
N ILE A 19 28.50 0.86 21.77
CA ILE A 19 27.24 0.20 22.13
C ILE A 19 26.04 0.97 21.56
N ILE A 20 26.06 2.31 21.61
CA ILE A 20 24.99 3.14 21.04
C ILE A 20 24.95 2.99 19.51
N LEU A 21 26.11 2.99 18.83
CA LEU A 21 26.17 2.82 17.37
C LEU A 21 25.73 1.42 16.92
N ALA A 22 26.02 0.37 17.70
CA ALA A 22 25.61 -0.99 17.38
C ALA A 22 24.09 -1.22 17.53
N THR A 23 23.42 -0.50 18.44
CA THR A 23 21.96 -0.63 18.64
C THR A 23 21.12 0.04 17.54
N LEU A 24 21.63 1.07 16.86
CA LEU A 24 20.91 1.80 15.81
C LEU A 24 20.81 1.06 14.47
N ALA A 25 21.62 0.02 14.25
CA ALA A 25 21.68 -0.70 12.98
C ALA A 25 20.62 -1.83 12.82
N VAL A 26 19.82 -2.11 13.85
CA VAL A 26 18.99 -3.34 13.88
C VAL A 26 17.53 -3.14 13.44
N PHE A 27 17.04 -1.90 13.34
CA PHE A 27 15.64 -1.63 12.95
C PHE A 27 15.52 -0.99 11.56
N ALA A 28 16.01 -1.67 10.52
CA ALA A 28 15.54 -1.41 9.17
C ALA A 28 14.23 -2.21 8.97
N PRO A 29 13.05 -1.57 8.90
CA PRO A 29 11.81 -2.30 8.60
C PRO A 29 11.93 -2.92 7.21
N SER A 30 11.95 -4.24 7.14
CA SER A 30 11.82 -4.98 5.89
C SER A 30 10.38 -4.84 5.39
N VAL A 31 10.19 -4.11 4.29
CA VAL A 31 8.91 -4.06 3.60
C VAL A 31 8.77 -5.35 2.80
N LEU A 32 8.18 -6.38 3.41
CA LEU A 32 7.80 -7.61 2.71
C LEU A 32 6.43 -7.39 2.05
N ALA A 33 6.32 -7.79 0.78
CA ALA A 33 5.04 -7.84 0.08
C ALA A 33 4.13 -8.89 0.74
N THR A 34 2.87 -8.53 0.97
CA THR A 34 1.87 -9.45 1.54
C THR A 34 1.11 -10.15 0.42
N ASP A 35 0.97 -11.47 0.53
CA ASP A 35 0.13 -12.26 -0.35
C ASP A 35 -1.27 -12.45 0.28
N TYR A 36 -2.28 -11.85 -0.33
CA TYR A 36 -3.67 -12.02 0.05
C TYR A 36 -4.33 -13.11 -0.78
N VAL A 37 -4.60 -14.25 -0.16
CA VAL A 37 -5.39 -15.32 -0.80
C VAL A 37 -6.85 -14.90 -0.85
N VAL A 38 -7.34 -14.60 -2.05
CA VAL A 38 -8.71 -14.10 -2.25
C VAL A 38 -9.71 -15.17 -1.87
N GLY A 39 -10.56 -14.87 -0.88
CA GLY A 39 -11.54 -15.80 -0.33
C GLY A 39 -10.97 -16.79 0.68
N ASP A 40 -9.72 -16.64 1.11
CA ASP A 40 -9.02 -17.53 2.04
C ASP A 40 -9.18 -19.01 1.63
N ASP A 41 -9.63 -19.88 2.53
CA ASP A 41 -9.83 -21.32 2.25
C ASP A 41 -10.94 -21.60 1.23
N LYS A 42 -11.82 -20.64 0.95
CA LYS A 42 -12.88 -20.78 -0.07
C LYS A 42 -12.37 -20.53 -1.48
N GLY A 43 -11.28 -19.76 -1.62
CA GLY A 43 -10.74 -19.37 -2.91
C GLY A 43 -11.70 -18.49 -3.73
N TRP A 44 -11.45 -18.46 -5.04
CA TRP A 44 -12.24 -17.71 -6.01
C TRP A 44 -13.39 -18.59 -6.55
N THR A 45 -14.54 -18.49 -5.90
CA THR A 45 -15.80 -19.20 -6.21
C THR A 45 -17.03 -18.29 -6.25
N ILE A 46 -18.19 -18.84 -6.65
CA ILE A 46 -19.49 -18.18 -6.65
C ILE A 46 -20.16 -18.24 -5.27
N ASN A 47 -21.16 -17.39 -5.03
CA ASN A 47 -21.96 -17.29 -3.81
C ASN A 47 -21.13 -17.02 -2.56
N PHE A 48 -20.08 -16.22 -2.70
CA PHE A 48 -19.21 -15.80 -1.60
C PHE A 48 -19.13 -14.28 -1.54
N ASP A 49 -19.13 -13.71 -0.32
CA ASP A 49 -19.05 -12.28 -0.11
C ASP A 49 -17.59 -11.80 -0.02
N TYR A 50 -17.04 -11.43 -1.17
CA TYR A 50 -15.68 -10.90 -1.26
C TYR A 50 -15.52 -9.52 -0.65
N GLN A 51 -16.59 -8.75 -0.51
CA GLN A 51 -16.52 -7.44 0.14
C GLN A 51 -16.36 -7.63 1.64
N ALA A 52 -17.13 -8.55 2.23
CA ALA A 52 -16.93 -8.97 3.62
C ALA A 52 -15.53 -9.55 3.85
N TRP A 53 -15.02 -10.37 2.93
CA TRP A 53 -13.64 -10.88 3.01
C TRP A 53 -12.60 -9.75 3.00
N ALA A 54 -12.80 -8.71 2.19
CA ALA A 54 -11.88 -7.58 2.08
C ALA A 54 -11.97 -6.63 3.29
N GLN A 55 -13.05 -6.66 4.09
CA GLN A 55 -13.20 -5.80 5.25
C GLN A 55 -12.07 -6.01 6.27
N GLY A 56 -11.54 -4.91 6.80
CA GLY A 56 -10.44 -4.92 7.77
C GLY A 56 -9.06 -5.21 7.19
N LYS A 57 -8.95 -5.60 5.91
CA LYS A 57 -7.67 -5.78 5.22
C LYS A 57 -7.16 -4.45 4.66
N SER A 58 -5.85 -4.25 4.73
CA SER A 58 -5.17 -3.06 4.20
C SER A 58 -4.23 -3.48 3.10
N PHE A 59 -4.60 -3.17 1.85
CA PHE A 59 -3.81 -3.51 0.67
C PHE A 59 -2.86 -2.36 0.35
N TYR A 60 -1.59 -2.64 0.16
CA TYR A 60 -0.57 -1.64 -0.16
C TYR A 60 0.03 -1.89 -1.54
N VAL A 61 0.61 -0.84 -2.14
CA VAL A 61 1.44 -1.01 -3.33
C VAL A 61 2.60 -1.96 -3.02
N GLY A 62 2.73 -3.00 -3.84
CA GLY A 62 3.71 -4.06 -3.67
C GLY A 62 3.11 -5.39 -3.22
N ASP A 63 1.93 -5.38 -2.58
CA ASP A 63 1.22 -6.60 -2.18
C ASP A 63 0.68 -7.38 -3.40
N ASN A 64 0.29 -8.63 -3.19
CA ASN A 64 -0.29 -9.49 -4.21
C ASN A 64 -1.68 -9.98 -3.82
N LEU A 65 -2.54 -10.12 -4.82
CA LEU A 65 -3.77 -10.91 -4.72
C LEU A 65 -3.54 -12.27 -5.38
N VAL A 66 -3.86 -13.35 -4.65
CA VAL A 66 -3.73 -14.73 -5.12
C VAL A 66 -5.12 -15.32 -5.31
N PHE A 67 -5.48 -15.60 -6.55
CA PHE A 67 -6.76 -16.18 -6.94
C PHE A 67 -6.61 -17.69 -7.18
N ASN A 68 -7.10 -18.50 -6.26
CA ASN A 68 -7.09 -19.95 -6.34
C ASN A 68 -8.46 -20.48 -6.76
N TYR A 69 -8.51 -21.28 -7.82
CA TYR A 69 -9.74 -21.90 -8.31
C TYR A 69 -9.46 -23.09 -9.24
N PRO A 70 -10.39 -24.05 -9.41
CA PRO A 70 -10.21 -25.14 -10.36
C PRO A 70 -10.04 -24.60 -11.79
N LYS A 71 -8.97 -25.00 -12.48
CA LYS A 71 -8.68 -24.55 -13.84
C LYS A 71 -9.87 -24.82 -14.76
N GLY A 72 -10.30 -23.79 -15.49
CA GLY A 72 -11.47 -23.85 -16.39
C GLY A 72 -12.82 -23.58 -15.72
N ALA A 73 -12.90 -23.54 -14.39
CA ALA A 73 -14.16 -23.22 -13.69
C ALA A 73 -14.41 -21.71 -13.59
N HIS A 74 -13.35 -20.91 -13.44
CA HIS A 74 -13.44 -19.47 -13.28
C HIS A 74 -12.36 -18.76 -14.10
N THR A 75 -12.47 -17.44 -14.14
CA THR A 75 -11.48 -16.52 -14.70
C THR A 75 -11.31 -15.33 -13.78
N VAL A 76 -10.22 -14.58 -13.96
CA VAL A 76 -10.01 -13.29 -13.30
C VAL A 76 -9.81 -12.22 -14.36
N LEU A 77 -10.70 -11.22 -14.36
CA LEU A 77 -10.64 -10.05 -15.24
C LEU A 77 -10.57 -8.79 -14.39
N LYS A 78 -9.60 -7.93 -14.69
CA LYS A 78 -9.53 -6.58 -14.12
C LYS A 78 -10.44 -5.65 -14.91
N VAL A 79 -11.29 -4.91 -14.21
CA VAL A 79 -12.26 -3.98 -14.82
C VAL A 79 -12.20 -2.60 -14.12
N ASN A 80 -12.99 -1.66 -14.63
CA ASN A 80 -13.24 -0.38 -13.95
C ASN A 80 -14.54 -0.45 -13.11
N GLY A 81 -14.91 0.66 -12.45
CA GLY A 81 -16.12 0.71 -11.61
C GLY A 81 -17.40 0.38 -12.38
N THR A 82 -17.57 0.89 -13.60
CA THR A 82 -18.74 0.60 -14.44
C THR A 82 -18.81 -0.87 -14.82
N GLY A 83 -17.70 -1.44 -15.30
CA GLY A 83 -17.60 -2.86 -15.66
C GLY A 83 -17.80 -3.79 -14.46
N PHE A 84 -17.38 -3.35 -13.26
CA PHE A 84 -17.68 -4.09 -12.03
C PHE A 84 -19.19 -4.12 -11.75
N GLN A 85 -19.88 -2.97 -11.84
CA GLN A 85 -21.32 -2.93 -11.58
C GLN A 85 -22.13 -3.69 -12.62
N GLN A 86 -21.73 -3.60 -13.89
CA GLN A 86 -22.41 -4.25 -15.01
C GLN A 86 -21.93 -5.68 -15.26
N CYS A 87 -20.94 -6.16 -14.50
CA CYS A 87 -20.26 -7.44 -14.75
C CYS A 87 -19.75 -7.60 -16.19
N ALA A 88 -19.30 -6.49 -16.79
CA ALA A 88 -18.83 -6.41 -18.15
C ALA A 88 -17.36 -6.03 -18.21
N ALA A 89 -16.57 -6.83 -18.92
CA ALA A 89 -15.18 -6.50 -19.23
C ALA A 89 -15.09 -5.86 -20.63
N PRO A 90 -14.12 -4.94 -20.86
CA PRO A 90 -13.78 -4.48 -22.21
C PRO A 90 -13.51 -5.64 -23.16
N LEU A 91 -13.85 -5.48 -24.45
CA LEU A 91 -13.75 -6.54 -25.47
C LEU A 91 -12.32 -7.06 -25.68
N ASP A 92 -11.32 -6.23 -25.43
CA ASP A 92 -9.89 -6.53 -25.54
C ASP A 92 -9.28 -7.10 -24.24
N SER A 93 -10.10 -7.32 -23.21
CA SER A 93 -9.61 -7.85 -21.94
C SER A 93 -9.16 -9.31 -22.09
N VAL A 94 -7.93 -9.59 -21.69
CA VAL A 94 -7.41 -10.95 -21.63
C VAL A 94 -7.66 -11.51 -20.23
N PRO A 95 -8.51 -12.56 -20.07
CA PRO A 95 -8.74 -13.17 -18.76
C PRO A 95 -7.53 -13.96 -18.30
N LEU A 96 -7.25 -13.93 -17.00
CA LEU A 96 -6.39 -14.92 -16.36
C LEU A 96 -7.19 -16.19 -16.11
N THR A 97 -6.56 -17.34 -16.37
CA THR A 97 -7.25 -18.65 -16.47
C THR A 97 -6.43 -19.81 -15.89
N SER A 98 -5.33 -19.54 -15.17
CA SER A 98 -4.41 -20.61 -14.75
C SER A 98 -4.97 -21.50 -13.63
N GLY A 99 -5.93 -20.98 -12.85
CA GLY A 99 -6.41 -21.59 -11.61
C GLY A 99 -5.60 -21.21 -10.36
N LYS A 100 -4.48 -20.51 -10.54
CA LYS A 100 -3.64 -19.95 -9.46
C LYS A 100 -3.03 -18.64 -9.94
N ASP A 101 -3.88 -17.67 -10.22
CA ASP A 101 -3.44 -16.39 -10.77
C ASP A 101 -2.96 -15.45 -9.66
N VAL A 102 -1.84 -14.77 -9.88
CA VAL A 102 -1.29 -13.78 -8.96
C VAL A 102 -1.30 -12.41 -9.63
N ILE A 103 -1.88 -11.43 -8.95
CA ILE A 103 -1.93 -10.04 -9.41
C ILE A 103 -1.16 -9.18 -8.42
N ASN A 104 -0.07 -8.56 -8.88
CA ASN A 104 0.67 -7.57 -8.11
C ASN A 104 -0.08 -6.22 -8.10
N LEU A 105 -0.19 -5.62 -6.92
CA LEU A 105 -0.81 -4.33 -6.70
C LEU A 105 0.22 -3.22 -6.92
N ALA A 106 0.45 -2.87 -8.19
CA ALA A 106 1.51 -1.95 -8.58
C ALA A 106 1.18 -0.45 -8.36
N THR A 107 -0.09 -0.10 -8.22
CA THR A 107 -0.53 1.31 -8.12
C THR A 107 -1.61 1.49 -7.06
N PRO A 108 -1.65 2.65 -6.37
CA PRO A 108 -2.70 2.94 -5.41
C PRO A 108 -4.06 3.14 -6.09
N GLY A 109 -5.11 3.28 -5.27
CA GLY A 109 -6.48 3.51 -5.70
C GLY A 109 -7.33 2.24 -5.78
N ARG A 110 -8.58 2.42 -6.19
CA ARG A 110 -9.56 1.34 -6.32
C ARG A 110 -9.18 0.36 -7.43
N LYS A 111 -9.33 -0.93 -7.16
CA LYS A 111 -9.14 -2.02 -8.12
C LYS A 111 -10.36 -2.91 -8.11
N TRP A 112 -10.83 -3.31 -9.29
CA TRP A 112 -12.02 -4.14 -9.46
C TRP A 112 -11.68 -5.39 -10.26
N TYR A 113 -12.17 -6.53 -9.79
CA TYR A 113 -11.96 -7.83 -10.39
C TYR A 113 -13.29 -8.59 -10.48
N ILE A 114 -13.52 -9.28 -11.59
CA ILE A 114 -14.72 -10.10 -11.82
C ILE A 114 -14.35 -11.45 -12.42
N CYS A 115 -15.25 -12.42 -12.28
CA CYS A 115 -15.23 -13.61 -13.12
C CYS A 115 -16.08 -13.38 -14.38
N GLY A 116 -15.50 -13.65 -15.56
CA GLY A 116 -16.19 -13.48 -16.85
C GLY A 116 -16.92 -14.73 -17.36
N VAL A 117 -17.05 -15.78 -16.54
CA VAL A 117 -17.73 -17.01 -16.94
C VAL A 117 -19.24 -16.86 -16.73
N ALA A 118 -20.00 -16.86 -17.82
CA ALA A 118 -21.47 -16.83 -17.82
C ALA A 118 -22.03 -15.81 -16.79
N GLN A 119 -22.87 -16.26 -15.85
CA GLN A 119 -23.50 -15.40 -14.83
C GLN A 119 -22.79 -15.46 -13.46
N HIS A 120 -21.52 -15.90 -13.41
CA HIS A 120 -20.78 -16.01 -12.15
C HIS A 120 -20.61 -14.65 -11.44
N CYS A 121 -20.41 -13.57 -12.17
CA CYS A 121 -20.31 -12.23 -11.59
C CYS A 121 -21.68 -11.71 -11.13
N GLU A 122 -22.71 -11.81 -11.98
CA GLU A 122 -24.01 -11.15 -11.79
C GLU A 122 -24.90 -11.85 -10.78
N LEU A 123 -25.03 -13.18 -10.92
CA LEU A 123 -25.87 -14.00 -10.04
C LEU A 123 -25.04 -14.71 -8.96
N GLY A 124 -23.82 -15.10 -9.31
CA GLY A 124 -22.90 -15.74 -8.37
C GLY A 124 -22.12 -14.78 -7.49
N ASN A 125 -22.29 -13.45 -7.64
CA ASN A 125 -21.56 -12.43 -6.89
C ASN A 125 -20.02 -12.63 -6.88
N GLN A 126 -19.46 -13.24 -7.92
CA GLN A 126 -18.03 -13.52 -8.01
C GLN A 126 -17.27 -12.29 -8.52
N LYS A 127 -17.13 -11.30 -7.63
CA LYS A 127 -16.55 -9.99 -7.90
C LYS A 127 -15.90 -9.39 -6.65
N LEU A 128 -14.71 -8.81 -6.80
CA LEU A 128 -13.94 -8.19 -5.73
C LEU A 128 -13.64 -6.72 -6.03
N LEU A 129 -13.78 -5.86 -5.02
CA LEU A 129 -13.37 -4.46 -5.03
C LEU A 129 -12.46 -4.25 -3.84
N ILE A 130 -11.29 -3.66 -4.07
CA ILE A 130 -10.37 -3.27 -3.01
C ILE A 130 -9.88 -1.84 -3.23
N THR A 131 -9.39 -1.21 -2.16
CA THR A 131 -8.65 0.06 -2.23
C THR A 131 -7.20 -0.20 -1.86
N VAL A 132 -6.29 0.15 -2.77
CA VAL A 132 -4.84 0.00 -2.57
C VAL A 132 -4.26 1.33 -2.08
N LEU A 133 -3.55 1.28 -0.96
CA LEU A 133 -2.84 2.41 -0.38
C LEU A 133 -1.42 2.52 -0.97
N PRO A 134 -0.78 3.71 -0.94
CA PRO A 134 0.63 3.86 -1.30
C PRO A 134 1.52 2.91 -0.49
N SER A 135 2.73 2.59 -0.97
CA SER A 135 3.62 1.66 -0.26
C SER A 135 3.85 2.11 1.18
N SER A 136 3.96 1.16 2.10
CA SER A 136 4.18 1.44 3.53
C SER A 136 5.46 2.26 3.77
N SER A 137 6.52 2.03 2.98
CA SER A 137 7.73 2.86 2.97
C SER A 137 7.46 4.33 2.64
N HIS A 138 6.59 4.59 1.67
CA HIS A 138 6.23 5.94 1.27
C HIS A 138 5.38 6.62 2.34
N LEU A 139 4.45 5.89 2.98
CA LEU A 139 3.66 6.42 4.10
C LEU A 139 4.55 6.79 5.29
N LEU A 140 5.52 5.94 5.64
CA LEU A 140 6.48 6.22 6.71
C LEU A 140 7.37 7.43 6.39
N GLN A 141 7.81 7.59 5.14
CA GLN A 141 8.57 8.77 4.71
C GLN A 141 7.74 10.05 4.80
N VAL A 142 6.49 10.03 4.33
CA VAL A 142 5.60 11.21 4.42
C VAL A 142 5.36 11.62 5.88
N GLN A 143 5.14 10.65 6.77
CA GLN A 143 4.98 10.93 8.21
C GLN A 143 6.28 11.43 8.86
N ALA A 144 7.45 10.91 8.48
CA ALA A 144 8.73 11.40 8.99
C ALA A 144 9.03 12.84 8.55
N ILE A 145 8.67 13.19 7.30
CA ILE A 145 8.77 14.56 6.78
C ILE A 145 7.79 15.48 7.50
N ALA A 146 6.53 15.07 7.68
CA ALA A 146 5.50 15.88 8.35
C ALA A 146 5.84 16.20 9.81
N HIS A 147 6.53 15.29 10.51
CA HIS A 147 6.95 15.49 11.90
C HIS A 147 8.35 16.13 12.04
N GLY A 148 9.00 16.56 10.95
CA GLY A 148 10.30 17.24 11.00
C GLY A 148 11.46 16.41 11.57
N LEU A 149 11.32 15.08 11.58
CA LEU A 149 12.27 14.15 12.23
C LEU A 149 13.48 13.81 11.37
N MET A 150 13.55 14.28 10.12
CA MET A 150 14.70 14.06 9.23
C MET A 150 15.51 15.34 9.03
N PRO A 151 16.78 15.40 9.49
CA PRO A 151 17.72 16.41 9.03
C PRO A 151 18.00 16.15 7.55
N GLN A 152 17.78 17.15 6.70
CA GLN A 152 18.03 17.06 5.27
C GLN A 152 19.53 16.97 5.00
N LEU A 153 20.09 15.76 5.00
CA LEU A 153 21.39 15.51 4.41
C LEU A 153 21.22 15.10 2.95
N GLY A 154 21.22 16.12 2.09
CA GLY A 154 21.64 16.00 0.70
C GLY A 154 20.78 15.12 -0.19
N GLN A 155 19.57 15.59 -0.53
CA GLN A 155 18.92 15.15 -1.77
C GLN A 155 19.23 16.17 -2.87
N ALA A 156 20.07 15.73 -3.82
CA ALA A 156 20.12 16.30 -5.16
C ALA A 156 18.69 16.38 -5.75
N PRO A 157 18.40 17.33 -6.66
CA PRO A 157 17.03 17.63 -7.02
C PRO A 157 16.37 16.44 -7.71
N VAL A 158 15.53 15.71 -6.98
CA VAL A 158 14.53 14.84 -7.58
C VAL A 158 13.45 15.76 -8.13
N HIS A 159 13.74 16.21 -9.34
CA HIS A 159 12.87 16.68 -10.39
C HIS A 159 11.38 16.79 -10.01
N LEU A 160 10.92 18.03 -9.98
CA LEU A 160 9.60 18.65 -9.83
C LEU A 160 8.38 18.00 -10.56
N GLN A 161 8.36 16.71 -10.84
CA GLN A 161 7.21 16.04 -11.50
C GLN A 161 6.26 15.31 -10.53
N GLN A 162 6.60 15.15 -9.26
CA GLN A 162 5.78 14.35 -8.33
C GLN A 162 4.74 15.16 -7.55
N LEU A 163 4.84 16.49 -7.52
CA LEU A 163 3.84 17.37 -6.88
C LEU A 163 2.53 17.48 -7.69
N GLN A 164 2.49 17.07 -8.95
CA GLN A 164 1.26 17.10 -9.76
C GLN A 164 0.40 15.83 -9.67
N LEU A 165 0.88 14.78 -8.98
CA LEU A 165 0.13 13.53 -8.82
C LEU A 165 -0.82 13.54 -7.61
N LEU A 166 -0.64 14.46 -6.66
CA LEU A 166 -1.60 14.64 -5.56
C LEU A 166 -2.83 15.48 -5.98
N ASP A 167 -2.72 16.28 -7.04
CA ASP A 167 -3.83 17.09 -7.58
C ASP A 167 -4.77 16.31 -8.53
N LYS A 168 -4.50 15.02 -8.77
CA LYS A 168 -5.30 14.18 -9.69
C LYS A 168 -5.82 12.90 -9.05
N ILE A 169 -6.24 12.98 -7.79
CA ILE A 169 -7.32 12.12 -7.33
C ILE A 169 -8.59 12.66 -7.98
N CYS A 170 -8.89 12.21 -9.21
CA CYS A 170 -10.17 12.48 -9.82
C CYS A 170 -11.25 11.83 -8.95
N PHE A 171 -11.94 12.68 -8.22
CA PHE A 171 -13.08 12.39 -7.37
C PHE A 171 -14.32 12.46 -8.27
N ASP A 172 -14.71 11.34 -8.85
CA ASP A 172 -15.98 11.26 -9.55
C ASP A 172 -17.13 11.29 -8.53
N ASP A 173 -17.88 12.39 -8.65
CA ASP A 173 -19.20 12.77 -8.12
C ASP A 173 -19.40 13.23 -6.65
N ALA A 174 -19.70 14.53 -6.58
CA ALA A 174 -20.66 15.23 -5.74
C ALA A 174 -20.36 15.45 -4.24
N SER A 175 -19.65 16.54 -3.93
CA SER A 175 -20.08 17.64 -3.02
C SER A 175 -18.88 18.60 -2.79
N TYR A 176 -19.00 19.86 -3.23
CA TYR A 176 -17.93 20.86 -3.22
C TYR A 176 -17.61 21.37 -1.82
N TYR A 177 -16.77 20.63 -1.10
CA TYR A 177 -16.09 21.13 0.07
C TYR A 177 -14.67 20.58 0.10
N TRP A 178 -13.67 21.47 0.10
CA TRP A 178 -12.29 21.09 0.35
C TRP A 178 -11.77 21.77 1.61
N LEU A 179 -10.96 21.02 2.36
CA LEU A 179 -10.33 21.48 3.57
C LEU A 179 -9.12 22.34 3.19
N SER A 180 -9.13 23.60 3.59
CA SER A 180 -8.02 24.53 3.41
C SER A 180 -7.46 24.93 4.77
N TRP A 181 -6.15 25.12 4.83
CA TRP A 181 -5.45 25.64 6.01
C TRP A 181 -5.19 27.14 5.79
N ASP A 182 -5.43 28.01 6.78
CA ASP A 182 -4.85 29.35 6.75
C ASP A 182 -3.38 29.33 7.17
N ALA A 183 -2.72 30.49 7.02
CA ALA A 183 -1.37 30.75 7.50
C ALA A 183 -1.20 30.57 9.03
N HIS A 184 -2.26 30.27 9.78
CA HIS A 184 -2.24 30.01 11.21
C HIS A 184 -2.59 28.56 11.57
N GLY A 185 -2.83 27.69 10.58
CA GLY A 185 -3.07 26.26 10.79
C GLY A 185 -4.46 25.92 11.34
N LEU A 186 -5.44 26.81 11.24
CA LEU A 186 -6.82 26.52 11.62
C LEU A 186 -7.62 25.99 10.42
N MET A 187 -8.51 25.02 10.67
CA MET A 187 -9.37 24.45 9.64
C MET A 187 -10.65 25.25 9.50
N PHE A 188 -11.01 25.59 8.27
CA PHE A 188 -12.30 26.20 7.95
C PHE A 188 -12.79 25.75 6.58
N TRP A 189 -14.11 25.78 6.42
CA TRP A 189 -14.80 25.42 5.19
C TRP A 189 -14.83 26.63 4.28
N ILE A 190 -14.23 26.53 3.08
CA ILE A 190 -14.39 27.56 2.04
C ILE A 190 -15.54 27.14 1.14
N SER A 191 -16.60 27.93 1.15
CA SER A 191 -17.66 27.88 0.14
C SER A 191 -17.23 28.68 -1.08
N ILE A 192 -17.37 28.13 -2.28
CA ILE A 192 -17.31 28.87 -3.54
C ILE A 192 -18.71 29.35 -3.90
#